data_AF-A0A6B2G3K3-F1
#
_entry.id   AF-A0A6B2G3K3-F1
#
_cell.length_a   1.000
_cell.length_b   1.000
_cell.length_c   1.000
_cell.angle_alpha   90.00
_cell.angle_beta   90.00
_cell.angle_gamma   90.00
#
_symmetry.space_group_name_H-M   'P 1'
#
loop_
_entity.id
_entity.type
_entity.pdbx_description
1 polymer ?
#
loop_
_entity_poly.entity_id
_entity_poly.type
_entity_poly.pdbx_seq_one_letter_code
_entity_poly.pdbx_strand_id
1 'polypeptide(L)'
;LFHFTKLMNLFKVSLYRRRCARFIDDSWKSVYNRKENKVLQRSPIQFLYACIFYIIFYATLISIAVFTYFFIRFFIFGFGKQYPKSIQSRILSSFPNLVSITDFTDIGHYESSNPTTYTKYTESITKALEAYKNPTNDKICGKNGKYETGCEMNIDEFGPCKTEPYGFETNTPCVYFRISNVFSKLH
;
A
#
# COMPACT_ATOMS: atom_id res chain seq x y z
N LEU A 1 -66.45 25.85 -6.05
CA LEU A 1 -65.16 25.15 -6.24
C LEU A 1 -64.35 24.98 -4.94
N PHE A 2 -64.12 26.05 -4.15
CA PHE A 2 -63.26 26.03 -2.94
C PHE A 2 -63.65 25.03 -1.83
N HIS A 3 -64.95 24.75 -1.68
CA HIS A 3 -65.44 23.85 -0.64
C HIS A 3 -65.16 22.36 -0.96
N PHE A 4 -65.06 22.02 -2.24
CA PHE A 4 -64.86 20.65 -2.72
C PHE A 4 -63.39 20.21 -2.60
N THR A 5 -62.46 21.13 -2.83
CA THR A 5 -61.02 20.89 -2.64
C THR A 5 -60.64 20.67 -1.17
N LYS A 6 -61.29 21.39 -0.24
CA LYS A 6 -61.08 21.20 1.21
C LYS A 6 -61.59 19.84 1.70
N LEU A 7 -62.74 19.39 1.18
CA LEU A 7 -63.31 18.07 1.46
C LEU A 7 -62.45 16.93 0.91
N MET A 8 -61.94 17.05 -0.32
CA MET A 8 -61.04 16.03 -0.90
C MET A 8 -59.71 15.91 -0.14
N ASN A 9 -59.14 17.02 0.35
CA ASN A 9 -57.91 16.98 1.13
C ASN A 9 -58.13 16.32 2.51
N LEU A 10 -59.24 16.58 3.18
CA LEU A 10 -59.60 15.89 4.42
C LEU A 10 -59.84 14.39 4.20
N PHE A 11 -60.40 14.01 3.05
CA PHE A 11 -60.60 12.60 2.68
C PHE A 11 -59.28 11.88 2.38
N LYS A 12 -58.31 12.55 1.74
CA LYS A 12 -56.96 12.01 1.53
C LYS A 12 -56.19 11.79 2.84
N VAL A 13 -56.28 12.74 3.77
CA VAL A 13 -55.63 12.64 5.09
C VAL A 13 -56.22 11.49 5.91
N SER A 14 -57.55 11.31 5.87
CA SER A 14 -58.21 10.21 6.57
C SER A 14 -57.89 8.83 5.96
N LEU A 15 -57.77 8.74 4.63
CA LEU A 15 -57.35 7.53 3.92
C LEU A 15 -55.88 7.16 4.20
N TYR A 16 -54.98 8.14 4.23
CA TYR A 16 -53.57 7.92 4.58
C TYR A 16 -53.42 7.39 6.01
N ARG A 17 -54.15 8.00 6.97
CA ARG A 17 -54.17 7.55 8.38
C ARG A 17 -54.67 6.10 8.52
N ARG A 18 -55.69 5.71 7.76
CA ARG A 18 -56.22 4.33 7.73
C ARG A 18 -55.28 3.33 7.04
N ARG A 19 -54.40 3.77 6.13
CA ARG A 19 -53.42 2.92 5.47
C ARG A 19 -52.19 2.69 6.35
N CYS A 20 -51.68 3.73 7.02
CA CYS A 20 -50.60 3.59 8.01
C CYS A 20 -51.01 2.74 9.21
N ALA A 21 -52.23 2.92 9.73
CA ALA A 21 -52.73 2.11 10.84
C ALA A 21 -52.79 0.61 10.48
N ARG A 22 -53.20 0.27 9.25
CA ARG A 22 -53.19 -1.12 8.76
C ARG A 22 -51.78 -1.66 8.55
N PHE A 23 -50.87 -0.87 7.96
CA PHE A 23 -49.49 -1.28 7.75
C PHE A 23 -48.75 -1.53 9.08
N ILE A 24 -48.98 -0.70 10.08
CA ILE A 24 -48.44 -0.89 11.44
C ILE A 24 -49.04 -2.15 12.05
N ASP A 25 -50.36 -2.33 12.00
CA ASP A 25 -51.02 -3.52 12.56
C ASP A 25 -50.54 -4.82 11.90
N ASP A 26 -50.34 -4.82 10.58
CA ASP A 26 -49.83 -5.97 9.82
C ASP A 26 -48.33 -6.22 10.11
N SER A 27 -47.54 -5.17 10.32
CA SER A 27 -46.14 -5.29 10.77
C SER A 27 -46.05 -5.86 12.19
N TRP A 28 -46.92 -5.42 13.09
CA TRP A 28 -46.97 -5.93 14.47
C TRP A 28 -47.43 -7.39 14.55
N LYS A 29 -48.36 -7.81 13.68
CA LYS A 29 -48.76 -9.23 13.57
C LYS A 29 -47.62 -10.12 13.07
N SER A 30 -46.70 -9.59 12.25
CA SER A 30 -45.50 -10.30 11.80
C SER A 30 -44.47 -10.50 12.92
N VAL A 31 -44.34 -9.51 13.81
CA VAL A 31 -43.39 -9.53 14.92
C VAL A 31 -43.91 -10.34 16.12
N TYR A 32 -45.21 -10.28 16.41
CA TYR A 32 -45.80 -10.91 17.58
C TYR A 32 -47.06 -11.71 17.24
N ASN A 33 -46.97 -13.04 17.36
CA ASN A 33 -48.13 -13.91 17.25
C ASN A 33 -48.77 -14.08 18.64
N ARG A 34 -49.79 -13.25 18.91
CA ARG A 34 -50.56 -13.24 20.17
C ARG A 34 -51.27 -14.55 20.46
N LYS A 35 -51.58 -15.37 19.44
CA LYS A 35 -52.27 -16.66 19.63
C LYS A 35 -51.33 -17.73 20.18
N GLU A 36 -50.06 -17.66 19.83
CA GLU A 36 -49.05 -18.65 20.22
C GLU A 36 -48.08 -18.14 21.29
N ASN A 37 -48.22 -16.87 21.72
CA ASN A 37 -47.25 -16.17 22.59
C ASN A 37 -45.81 -16.27 22.06
N LYS A 38 -45.62 -16.18 20.75
CA LYS A 38 -44.31 -16.24 20.08
C LYS A 38 -43.97 -14.88 19.47
N VAL A 39 -42.73 -14.43 19.72
CA VAL A 39 -42.14 -13.25 19.07
C VAL A 39 -41.23 -13.75 17.96
N LEU A 40 -41.43 -13.28 16.72
CA LEU A 40 -40.62 -13.67 15.55
C LEU A 40 -40.45 -15.19 15.43
N GLN A 41 -41.56 -15.93 15.60
CA GLN A 41 -41.63 -17.40 15.55
C GLN A 41 -40.86 -18.14 16.67
N ARG A 42 -40.26 -17.44 17.64
CA ARG A 42 -39.56 -18.01 18.80
C ARG A 42 -40.29 -17.71 20.12
N SER A 43 -39.99 -18.49 21.15
CA SER A 43 -40.43 -18.16 22.52
C SER A 43 -39.79 -16.83 22.96
N PRO A 44 -40.52 -15.94 23.67
CA PRO A 44 -40.00 -14.63 24.10
C PRO A 44 -38.73 -14.76 24.95
N ILE A 45 -38.61 -15.84 25.71
CA ILE A 45 -37.42 -16.15 26.52
C ILE A 45 -36.22 -16.48 25.62
N GLN A 46 -36.42 -17.28 24.57
CA GLN A 46 -35.37 -17.61 23.60
C GLN A 46 -34.94 -16.38 22.78
N PHE A 47 -35.88 -15.49 22.48
CA PHE A 47 -35.58 -14.21 21.83
C PHE A 47 -34.73 -13.32 22.73
N LEU A 48 -35.06 -13.21 24.02
CA LEU A 48 -34.27 -12.46 24.99
C LEU A 48 -32.83 -13.01 25.11
N TYR A 49 -32.66 -14.33 25.21
CA TYR A 49 -31.33 -14.94 25.22
C TYR A 49 -30.53 -14.63 23.96
N ALA A 50 -31.16 -14.67 22.78
CA ALA A 50 -30.51 -14.29 21.53
C ALA A 50 -30.08 -12.82 21.55
N CYS A 51 -30.93 -11.89 21.98
CA CYS A 51 -30.59 -10.47 22.08
C CYS A 51 -29.39 -10.22 23.01
N ILE A 52 -29.40 -10.82 24.20
CA ILE A 52 -28.30 -10.68 25.18
C ILE A 52 -27.00 -11.24 24.60
N PHE A 53 -27.07 -12.42 23.97
CA PHE A 53 -25.91 -13.04 23.33
C PHE A 53 -25.30 -12.12 22.26
N TYR A 54 -26.12 -11.56 21.35
CA TYR A 54 -25.63 -10.67 20.30
C TYR A 54 -25.04 -9.37 20.86
N ILE A 55 -25.63 -8.79 21.91
CA ILE A 55 -25.09 -7.59 22.56
C ILE A 55 -23.68 -7.86 23.10
N ILE A 56 -23.50 -8.95 23.84
CA ILE A 56 -22.19 -9.32 24.39
C ILE A 56 -21.21 -9.64 23.26
N PHE A 57 -21.64 -10.42 22.27
CA PHE A 57 -20.81 -10.79 21.13
C PHE A 57 -20.29 -9.56 20.37
N TYR A 58 -21.16 -8.63 19.99
CA TYR A 58 -20.73 -7.42 19.27
C TYR A 58 -19.90 -6.48 20.16
N ALA A 59 -20.19 -6.39 21.47
CA ALA A 59 -19.35 -5.64 22.39
C ALA A 59 -17.92 -6.19 22.42
N THR A 60 -17.75 -7.51 22.49
CA THR A 60 -16.42 -8.15 22.47
C THR A 60 -15.67 -7.93 21.16
N LEU A 61 -16.36 -8.00 20.02
CA LEU A 61 -15.74 -7.72 18.71
C LEU A 61 -15.23 -6.28 18.62
N ILE A 62 -16.02 -5.31 19.10
CA ILE A 62 -15.63 -3.90 19.11
C ILE A 62 -14.43 -3.70 20.05
N SER A 63 -14.42 -4.31 21.24
CA SER A 63 -13.29 -4.23 22.16
C SER A 63 -12.00 -4.77 21.55
N ILE A 64 -12.05 -5.93 20.87
CA ILE A 64 -10.89 -6.51 20.19
C ILE A 64 -10.41 -5.61 19.04
N ALA A 65 -11.33 -5.08 18.24
CA ALA A 65 -10.99 -4.18 17.13
C ALA A 65 -10.30 -2.90 17.62
N VAL A 66 -10.85 -2.28 18.68
CA VAL A 66 -10.27 -1.08 19.30
C VAL A 66 -8.90 -1.39 19.90
N PHE A 67 -8.77 -2.48 20.66
CA PHE A 67 -7.49 -2.90 21.22
C PHE A 67 -6.43 -3.13 20.13
N THR A 68 -6.79 -3.84 19.06
CA THR A 68 -5.89 -4.13 17.94
C THR A 68 -5.47 -2.84 17.22
N TYR A 69 -6.39 -1.90 17.01
CA TYR A 69 -6.07 -0.60 16.42
C TYR A 69 -5.07 0.19 17.28
N PHE A 70 -5.30 0.27 18.59
CA PHE A 70 -4.38 0.94 19.52
C PHE A 70 -3.02 0.25 19.57
N PHE A 71 -3.00 -1.08 19.61
CA PHE A 71 -1.77 -1.87 19.62
C PHE A 71 -0.94 -1.63 18.35
N ILE A 72 -1.54 -1.69 17.16
CA ILE A 72 -0.85 -1.42 15.89
C ILE A 72 -0.31 0.01 15.87
N ARG A 73 -1.10 1.01 16.31
CA ARG A 73 -0.64 2.40 16.38
C ARG A 73 0.53 2.58 17.33
N PHE A 74 0.48 1.96 18.51
CA PHE A 74 1.56 1.97 19.48
C PHE A 74 2.83 1.35 18.90
N PHE A 75 2.72 0.20 18.24
CA PHE A 75 3.86 -0.47 17.61
C PHE A 75 4.47 0.35 16.46
N ILE A 76 3.64 0.94 15.60
CA ILE A 76 4.13 1.79 14.50
C ILE A 76 4.84 3.04 15.05
N PHE A 77 4.32 3.66 16.12
CA PHE A 77 4.95 4.85 16.68
C PHE A 77 6.21 4.52 17.49
N GLY A 78 6.19 3.43 18.27
CA GLY A 78 7.31 3.01 19.12
C GLY A 78 8.50 2.46 18.34
N PHE A 79 8.25 1.73 17.25
CA PHE A 79 9.31 1.05 16.47
C PHE A 79 9.49 1.60 15.04
N GLY A 80 8.55 2.38 14.50
CA GLY A 80 8.50 2.74 13.08
C GLY A 80 9.55 3.73 12.59
N LYS A 81 10.40 4.28 13.47
CA LYS A 81 11.50 5.17 13.05
C LYS A 81 12.83 4.44 12.80
N GLN A 82 13.01 3.23 13.33
CA GLN A 82 14.32 2.53 13.28
C GLN A 82 14.37 1.36 12.30
N TYR A 83 13.26 0.98 11.66
CA TYR A 83 13.24 -0.16 10.75
C TYR A 83 12.67 0.21 9.38
N PRO A 84 13.42 0.02 8.27
CA PRO A 84 12.85 0.10 6.94
C PRO A 84 11.78 -0.99 6.80
N LYS A 85 10.62 -0.61 6.24
CA LYS A 85 9.46 -1.47 6.01
C LYS A 85 9.74 -2.47 4.87
N SER A 86 10.52 -3.52 5.12
CA SER A 86 10.51 -4.74 4.31
C SER A 86 11.05 -5.93 5.11
N ILE A 87 10.15 -6.80 5.57
CA ILE A 87 10.52 -8.01 6.33
C ILE A 87 10.96 -9.14 5.38
N GLN A 88 10.58 -9.08 4.09
CA GLN A 88 10.95 -10.09 3.10
C GLN A 88 12.43 -10.09 2.69
N SER A 89 13.19 -9.03 2.97
CA SER A 89 14.60 -8.98 2.55
C SER A 89 15.58 -9.48 3.61
N ARG A 90 15.22 -9.68 4.89
CA ARG A 90 16.23 -9.95 5.94
C ARG A 90 16.97 -11.29 5.80
N ILE A 91 16.38 -12.30 5.14
CA ILE A 91 17.08 -13.57 4.87
C ILE A 91 17.95 -13.47 3.60
N LEU A 92 17.59 -12.60 2.64
CA LEU A 92 18.39 -12.35 1.44
C LEU A 92 19.40 -11.19 1.60
N SER A 93 19.29 -10.37 2.64
CA SER A 93 20.14 -9.20 2.88
C SER A 93 21.45 -9.53 3.59
N SER A 94 21.73 -10.79 3.92
CA SER A 94 23.06 -11.17 4.42
C SER A 94 24.13 -11.12 3.33
N PHE A 95 23.72 -11.17 2.05
CA PHE A 95 24.61 -10.95 0.93
C PHE A 95 24.07 -9.82 0.06
N PRO A 96 24.86 -8.77 -0.21
CA PRO A 96 24.47 -7.78 -1.21
C PRO A 96 24.23 -8.48 -2.55
N ASN A 97 23.05 -8.27 -3.15
CA ASN A 97 22.81 -8.73 -4.50
C ASN A 97 23.61 -7.85 -5.46
N LEU A 98 24.36 -8.50 -6.35
CA LEU A 98 25.02 -7.85 -7.47
C LEU A 98 23.99 -7.70 -8.60
N VAL A 99 23.63 -6.46 -8.91
CA VAL A 99 22.69 -6.13 -9.99
C VAL A 99 23.50 -5.49 -11.10
N SER A 100 23.45 -6.07 -12.29
CA SER A 100 24.00 -5.41 -13.48
C SER A 100 23.11 -4.24 -13.90
N ILE A 101 23.72 -3.14 -14.33
CA ILE A 101 22.99 -2.03 -14.94
C ILE A 101 22.58 -2.37 -16.38
N THR A 102 23.32 -3.28 -17.03
CA THR A 102 23.06 -3.78 -18.37
C THR A 102 22.68 -5.26 -18.34
N ASP A 103 21.64 -5.64 -19.07
CA ASP A 103 21.20 -7.05 -19.14
C ASP A 103 22.25 -7.91 -19.83
N PHE A 104 23.08 -8.62 -19.04
CA PHE A 104 24.19 -9.45 -19.52
C PHE A 104 23.80 -10.50 -20.56
N THR A 105 22.55 -10.95 -20.55
CA THR A 105 22.05 -11.96 -21.47
C THR A 105 22.01 -11.46 -22.92
N ASP A 106 21.91 -10.15 -23.15
CA ASP A 106 21.79 -9.55 -24.49
C ASP A 106 23.07 -8.81 -24.95
N ILE A 107 24.05 -8.57 -24.07
CA ILE A 107 25.32 -7.89 -24.43
C ILE A 107 26.16 -8.73 -25.42
N GLY A 108 25.85 -10.02 -25.60
CA GLY A 108 26.47 -10.86 -26.64
C GLY A 108 25.97 -10.57 -28.07
N HIS A 109 24.89 -9.79 -28.24
CA HIS A 109 24.20 -9.59 -29.51
C HIS A 109 24.18 -8.12 -29.96
N TYR A 110 25.33 -7.45 -29.99
CA TYR A 110 25.44 -6.12 -30.60
C TYR A 110 26.53 -6.10 -31.69
N GLU A 111 26.40 -5.18 -32.63
CA GLU A 111 27.35 -5.00 -33.70
C GLU A 111 28.04 -3.64 -33.53
N SER A 112 29.34 -3.66 -33.27
CA SER A 112 30.13 -2.43 -33.06
C SER A 112 30.16 -1.52 -34.29
N SER A 113 29.86 -2.03 -35.48
CA SER A 113 29.75 -1.26 -36.73
C SER A 113 28.43 -0.48 -36.82
N ASN A 114 27.39 -0.90 -36.08
CA ASN A 114 26.04 -0.36 -36.21
C ASN A 114 25.58 0.30 -34.89
N PRO A 115 25.52 1.65 -34.83
CA PRO A 115 25.17 2.38 -33.61
C PRO A 115 23.78 2.06 -33.09
N THR A 116 22.85 1.71 -33.97
CA THR A 116 21.46 1.40 -33.57
C THR A 116 21.34 0.13 -32.73
N THR A 117 22.34 -0.76 -32.78
CA THR A 117 22.31 -2.03 -32.02
C THR A 117 22.69 -1.83 -30.56
N TYR A 118 23.59 -0.88 -30.25
CA TYR A 118 24.08 -0.65 -28.89
C TYR A 118 23.52 0.61 -28.20
N THR A 119 22.77 1.46 -28.92
CA THR A 119 22.14 2.68 -28.35
C THR A 119 21.25 2.38 -27.14
N LYS A 120 20.52 1.26 -27.15
CA LYS A 120 19.70 0.82 -26.00
C LYS A 120 20.53 0.64 -24.73
N TYR A 121 21.75 0.11 -24.86
CA TYR A 121 22.65 -0.10 -23.72
C TYR A 121 23.28 1.21 -23.27
N THR A 122 23.74 2.04 -24.21
CA THR A 122 24.32 3.35 -23.87
C THR A 122 23.29 4.23 -23.17
N GLU A 123 22.05 4.30 -23.63
CA GLU A 123 20.97 5.07 -22.96
C GLU A 123 20.69 4.57 -21.54
N SER A 124 20.67 3.26 -21.34
CA SER A 124 20.45 2.66 -20.01
C SER A 124 21.59 2.99 -19.04
N ILE A 125 22.83 2.95 -19.53
CA ILE A 125 24.03 3.34 -18.77
C ILE A 125 23.99 4.85 -18.47
N THR A 126 23.70 5.69 -19.46
CA THR A 126 23.63 7.15 -19.32
C THR A 126 22.63 7.54 -18.26
N LYS A 127 21.43 6.96 -18.30
CA LYS A 127 20.39 7.18 -17.30
C LYS A 127 20.79 6.74 -15.90
N ALA A 128 21.55 5.65 -15.78
CA ALA A 128 22.04 5.19 -14.49
C ALA A 128 23.16 6.09 -13.92
N LEU A 129 24.02 6.62 -14.80
CA LEU A 129 25.13 7.49 -14.43
C LEU A 129 24.71 8.96 -14.22
N GLU A 130 23.53 9.39 -14.70
CA GLU A 130 23.00 10.75 -14.51
C GLU A 130 23.02 11.20 -13.06
N ALA A 131 22.70 10.30 -12.12
CA ALA A 131 22.71 10.59 -10.68
C ALA A 131 24.10 10.94 -10.13
N TYR A 132 25.17 10.64 -10.88
CA TYR A 132 26.57 10.83 -10.47
C TYR A 132 27.29 11.93 -11.25
N LYS A 133 26.66 12.53 -12.29
CA LYS A 133 27.31 13.53 -13.18
C LYS A 133 27.58 14.88 -12.51
N ASN A 134 26.85 15.21 -11.45
CA ASN A 134 26.97 16.48 -10.73
C ASN A 134 27.41 16.23 -9.29
N PRO A 135 28.72 16.09 -9.03
CA PRO A 135 29.18 15.91 -7.68
C PRO A 135 28.89 17.18 -6.84
N THR A 136 28.17 17.01 -5.74
CA THR A 136 28.06 18.03 -4.70
C THR A 136 29.29 17.87 -3.82
N ASN A 137 30.34 18.68 -4.08
CA ASN A 137 31.70 18.65 -3.48
C ASN A 137 31.81 18.46 -1.94
N ASP A 138 30.71 18.38 -1.21
CA ASP A 138 30.61 18.26 0.24
C ASP A 138 30.78 16.82 0.79
N LYS A 139 30.92 15.79 -0.06
CA LYS A 139 30.85 14.37 0.37
C LYS A 139 32.00 13.47 -0.10
N ILE A 140 33.20 14.03 -0.25
CA ILE A 140 34.40 13.27 -0.61
C ILE A 140 34.77 12.33 0.55
N CYS A 141 34.64 11.02 0.33
CA CYS A 141 34.99 10.02 1.34
C CYS A 141 36.48 9.70 1.30
N GLY A 142 37.23 10.29 2.22
CA GLY A 142 38.65 10.02 2.35
C GLY A 142 39.27 10.85 3.46
N LYS A 143 39.61 10.17 4.57
CA LYS A 143 40.36 10.68 5.73
C LYS A 143 39.64 11.79 6.52
N ASN A 144 38.91 11.35 7.55
CA ASN A 144 38.38 12.13 8.70
C ASN A 144 36.93 12.66 8.63
N GLY A 145 36.13 12.28 7.64
CA GLY A 145 34.72 12.72 7.52
C GLY A 145 33.71 11.83 8.24
N LYS A 146 32.71 12.43 8.91
CA LYS A 146 31.56 11.73 9.49
C LYS A 146 30.65 11.18 8.37
N TYR A 147 30.44 9.87 8.36
CA TYR A 147 29.68 9.12 7.33
C TYR A 147 28.15 9.26 7.41
N GLU A 148 27.62 10.35 7.95
CA GLU A 148 26.18 10.46 8.23
C GLU A 148 25.32 10.73 6.97
N THR A 149 25.91 11.25 5.88
CA THR A 149 25.16 11.73 4.71
C THR A 149 25.46 11.00 3.40
N GLY A 150 26.16 9.86 3.46
CA GLY A 150 26.56 9.05 2.32
C GLY A 150 27.81 9.60 1.61
N CYS A 151 28.54 8.72 0.93
CA CYS A 151 29.74 9.06 0.17
C CYS A 151 29.39 9.43 -1.27
N GLU A 152 30.00 10.48 -1.78
CA GLU A 152 29.97 10.80 -3.20
C GLU A 152 30.99 9.94 -3.96
N MET A 153 30.57 9.45 -5.13
CA MET A 153 31.39 8.64 -6.02
C MET A 153 31.70 9.47 -7.25
N ASN A 154 32.99 9.62 -7.57
CA ASN A 154 33.42 10.36 -8.74
C ASN A 154 33.41 9.45 -9.99
N ILE A 155 32.67 9.83 -11.04
CA ILE A 155 32.64 9.11 -12.33
C ILE A 155 34.03 9.12 -12.99
N ASP A 156 34.88 10.09 -12.69
CA ASP A 156 36.24 10.15 -13.25
C ASP A 156 37.11 8.93 -12.89
N GLU A 157 36.78 8.23 -11.79
CA GLU A 157 37.46 7.00 -11.38
C GLU A 157 37.15 5.80 -12.28
N PHE A 158 36.11 5.89 -13.12
CA PHE A 158 35.75 4.82 -14.07
C PHE A 158 36.64 4.78 -15.33
N GLY A 159 37.61 5.69 -15.44
CA GLY A 159 38.60 5.69 -16.52
C GLY A 159 37.94 5.83 -17.91
N PRO A 160 38.24 4.95 -18.89
CA PRO A 160 37.71 5.05 -20.25
C PRO A 160 36.19 4.84 -20.32
N CYS A 161 35.59 4.30 -19.26
CA CYS A 161 34.15 4.07 -19.14
C CYS A 161 33.40 5.28 -18.57
N LYS A 162 33.87 6.51 -18.81
CA LYS A 162 33.18 7.72 -18.35
C LYS A 162 32.18 8.24 -19.39
N THR A 163 32.55 8.19 -20.66
CA THR A 163 31.84 8.86 -21.74
C THR A 163 31.17 7.86 -22.68
N GLU A 164 30.02 8.24 -23.22
CA GLU A 164 29.43 7.55 -24.37
C GLU A 164 30.47 7.48 -25.51
N PRO A 165 30.55 6.35 -26.23
CA PRO A 165 29.63 5.21 -26.28
C PRO A 165 30.01 4.07 -25.31
N TYR A 166 30.73 4.34 -24.21
CA TYR A 166 31.09 3.34 -23.20
C TYR A 166 31.80 2.08 -23.76
N GLY A 167 32.66 2.26 -24.77
CA GLY A 167 33.47 1.18 -25.36
C GLY A 167 32.74 0.22 -26.30
N PHE A 168 31.45 0.47 -26.60
CA PHE A 168 30.69 -0.34 -27.55
C PHE A 168 31.20 -0.21 -29.01
N GLU A 169 31.76 0.94 -29.39
CA GLU A 169 32.34 1.19 -30.73
C GLU A 169 33.70 0.50 -30.96
N THR A 170 34.39 0.08 -29.90
CA THR A 170 35.72 -0.54 -29.97
C THR A 170 35.68 -2.03 -29.71
N ASN A 171 34.50 -2.66 -29.74
CA ASN A 171 34.26 -4.04 -29.32
C ASN A 171 34.73 -4.35 -27.88
N THR A 172 34.82 -3.34 -27.02
CA THR A 172 35.24 -3.47 -25.61
C THR A 172 34.23 -2.78 -24.70
N PRO A 173 33.03 -3.37 -24.51
CA PRO A 173 31.92 -2.70 -23.85
C PRO A 173 32.16 -2.60 -22.35
N CYS A 174 31.90 -1.42 -21.79
CA CYS A 174 31.98 -1.18 -20.35
C CYS A 174 30.73 -1.73 -19.66
N VAL A 175 30.94 -2.52 -18.60
CA VAL A 175 29.83 -3.06 -17.80
C VAL A 175 29.89 -2.56 -16.37
N TYR A 176 28.74 -2.08 -15.89
CA TYR A 176 28.60 -1.53 -14.55
C TYR A 176 27.83 -2.49 -13.66
N PHE A 177 28.39 -2.72 -12.48
CA PHE A 177 27.75 -3.48 -11.43
C PHE A 177 27.30 -2.54 -10.32
N ARG A 178 26.06 -2.70 -9.89
CA ARG A 178 25.49 -2.02 -8.73
C ARG A 178 25.23 -3.02 -7.63
N ILE A 179 25.73 -2.73 -6.44
CA ILE A 179 25.41 -3.49 -5.24
C ILE A 179 24.09 -2.97 -4.65
N SER A 180 23.16 -3.88 -4.32
CA SER A 180 21.96 -3.53 -3.58
C SER A 180 22.32 -3.07 -2.16
N ASN A 181 21.73 -1.96 -1.72
CA ASN A 181 21.95 -1.46 -0.36
C ASN A 181 21.55 -2.50 0.69
N VAL A 182 22.51 -2.93 1.50
CA VAL A 182 22.26 -3.69 2.72
C VAL A 182 22.33 -2.71 3.89
N PHE A 183 21.22 -2.55 4.60
CA PHE A 183 21.20 -1.80 5.86
C PHE A 183 21.73 -2.69 6.99
N SER A 184 23.02 -3.01 6.94
CA SER A 184 23.70 -3.63 8.08
C SER A 184 24.48 -2.54 8.80
N LYS A 185 24.04 -2.22 10.02
CA LYS A 185 24.94 -1.61 11.00
C LYS A 185 25.98 -2.70 11.32
N LEU A 186 27.14 -2.64 10.67
CA LEU A 186 28.28 -3.46 11.06
C LEU A 186 28.69 -2.96 12.44
N HIS A 187 28.35 -3.74 13.46
CA HIS A 187 28.72 -3.49 14.85
C HIS A 187 29.96 -4.31 15.20
#